data_AF-A0A3B5QLT4-F1
#
_entry.id   AF-A0A3B5QLT4-F1
#
_cell.length_a   1.000
_cell.length_b   1.000
_cell.length_c   1.000
_cell.angle_alpha   90.00
_cell.angle_beta   90.00
_cell.angle_gamma   90.00
#
_symmetry.space_group_name_H-M   'P 1'
#
loop_
_entity.id
_entity.type
_entity.pdbx_description
1 polymer ?
#
loop_
_entity_poly.entity_id
_entity_poly.type
_entity_poly.pdbx_seq_one_letter_code
_entity_poly.pdbx_strand_id
1 'polypeptide(L)'
;MALTICTRFTDEYQLFEELGKGAFSVVRRCVKISSGQEYAAKIINTKKLSARDHQKLEREARICRLLKHPNIVRLHDSISEEGFHYLVFDLVTGGELFEDIVAREYYSEADASHCIQQILESVHHCHVNGIVHRDLKPENLLLASKLKGAAVKLADFGLAIEVQGDQQAWFGFAGTPGYLSPEVLRKDPYGKPVDMWACGVILYILLVGYPPFWDEDQHRLYQQIKAGAYDFPSPEWDTVTPEAKDLINKMLTINPSKRITAAEALKHPWICQRSTVASMMHRQETVECLKKFNARRKLKGAILTTLLVTRNFSAAKSLLNKKTDGVKEPQTTVIHNPVDGNKESIESANTTIEDEDVKALRLGSLVSGVLSSKSRSSQMSDSGQTPTSSVQTCTNNNKARKQEIIKVTEQLIESINNGDFEAYAKICDPGLTSFEPEALGNLVEGHDFHRFYFENALSKGNKPVHTILLNPHVHLIGENAACIAYIRLTQYMDGSGMPRTMQSEETRVWQRRDGKWQNIHFHRSGSPSIPSH
;
A
#
# COMPACT_ATOMS: atom_id res chain seq x y z
N MET A 1 28.40 -7.22 -45.54
CA MET A 1 27.08 -6.79 -45.06
C MET A 1 27.15 -6.76 -43.54
N ALA A 2 27.13 -5.57 -42.93
CA ALA A 2 27.03 -5.46 -41.48
C ALA A 2 25.62 -5.91 -41.06
N LEU A 3 25.52 -6.91 -40.18
CA LEU A 3 24.28 -7.31 -39.53
C LEU A 3 23.86 -6.15 -38.61
N THR A 4 22.88 -5.37 -39.06
CA THR A 4 22.18 -4.41 -38.20
C THR A 4 21.47 -5.20 -37.11
N ILE A 5 22.03 -5.25 -35.91
CA ILE A 5 21.35 -5.83 -34.75
C ILE A 5 20.14 -4.92 -34.48
N CYS A 6 18.93 -5.44 -34.74
CA CYS A 6 17.67 -4.76 -34.44
C CYS A 6 17.65 -4.40 -32.94
N THR A 7 17.67 -3.11 -32.60
CA THR A 7 17.72 -2.67 -31.19
C THR A 7 16.37 -2.24 -30.64
N ARG A 8 15.28 -2.39 -31.39
CA ARG A 8 13.94 -1.96 -30.96
C ARG A 8 13.08 -3.14 -30.54
N PHE A 9 12.38 -2.99 -29.43
CA PHE A 9 11.39 -3.92 -28.92
C PHE A 9 10.35 -4.26 -29.99
N THR A 10 9.85 -3.26 -30.72
CA THR A 10 8.79 -3.45 -31.74
C THR A 10 9.25 -4.26 -32.96
N ASP A 11 10.57 -4.37 -33.19
CA ASP A 11 11.09 -5.17 -34.29
C ASP A 11 11.17 -6.67 -33.93
N GLU A 12 11.18 -7.00 -32.62
CA GLU A 12 11.24 -8.38 -32.13
C GLU A 12 9.95 -8.86 -31.48
N TYR A 13 9.13 -7.96 -30.94
CA TYR A 13 7.97 -8.28 -30.10
C TYR A 13 6.75 -7.43 -30.47
N GLN A 14 5.58 -8.08 -30.46
CA GLN A 14 4.28 -7.42 -30.59
C GLN A 14 3.58 -7.34 -29.24
N LEU A 15 3.10 -6.14 -28.84
CA LEU A 15 2.36 -5.92 -27.58
C LEU A 15 0.87 -6.21 -27.70
N PHE A 16 0.28 -6.73 -26.63
CA PHE A 16 -1.14 -7.06 -26.50
C PHE A 16 -1.73 -6.48 -25.19
N GLU A 17 -2.71 -7.12 -24.56
CA GLU A 17 -3.43 -6.58 -23.40
C GLU A 17 -2.54 -6.31 -22.18
N GLU A 18 -3.01 -5.41 -21.31
CA GLU A 18 -2.40 -5.14 -20.00
C GLU A 18 -2.70 -6.27 -19.01
N LEU A 19 -1.64 -6.74 -18.34
CA LEU A 19 -1.71 -7.78 -17.30
C LEU A 19 -1.65 -7.17 -15.90
N GLY A 20 -1.01 -6.00 -15.76
CA GLY A 20 -0.92 -5.30 -14.48
C GLY A 20 -0.21 -3.96 -14.59
N LYS A 21 -0.32 -3.13 -13.55
CA LYS A 21 0.22 -1.77 -13.51
C LYS A 21 0.93 -1.50 -12.20
N GLY A 22 2.12 -0.93 -12.30
CA GLY A 22 2.92 -0.44 -11.19
C GLY A 22 3.06 1.08 -11.23
N ALA A 23 3.79 1.62 -10.25
CA ALA A 23 3.91 3.07 -10.07
C ALA A 23 4.63 3.80 -11.23
N PHE A 24 5.53 3.11 -11.93
CA PHE A 24 6.30 3.64 -13.08
C PHE A 24 6.34 2.69 -14.29
N SER A 25 5.60 1.60 -14.22
CA SER A 25 5.66 0.53 -15.22
C SER A 25 4.27 -0.03 -15.50
N VAL A 26 4.10 -0.57 -16.70
CA VAL A 26 2.95 -1.39 -17.07
C VAL A 26 3.46 -2.75 -17.52
N VAL A 27 2.79 -3.82 -17.14
CA VAL A 27 3.07 -5.18 -17.60
C VAL A 27 2.04 -5.52 -18.65
N ARG A 28 2.48 -5.87 -19.86
CA ARG A 28 1.60 -6.26 -20.98
C ARG A 28 2.01 -7.64 -21.51
N ARG A 29 1.04 -8.41 -22.00
CA ARG A 29 1.37 -9.61 -22.79
C ARG A 29 2.07 -9.18 -24.07
N CYS A 30 3.07 -9.93 -24.50
CA CYS A 30 3.74 -9.73 -25.78
C CYS A 30 4.08 -11.07 -26.44
N VAL A 31 4.26 -11.05 -27.76
CA VAL A 31 4.61 -12.23 -28.56
C VAL A 31 5.87 -11.95 -29.34
N LYS A 32 6.86 -12.85 -29.28
CA LYS A 32 8.08 -12.73 -30.09
C LYS A 32 7.76 -13.05 -31.54
N ILE A 33 8.01 -12.10 -32.44
CA ILE A 33 7.62 -12.15 -33.86
C ILE A 33 8.25 -13.37 -34.56
N SER A 34 9.52 -13.65 -34.28
CA SER A 34 10.26 -14.72 -34.96
C SER A 34 9.79 -16.14 -34.60
N SER A 35 9.20 -16.35 -33.42
CA SER A 35 8.86 -17.69 -32.92
C SER A 35 7.39 -17.88 -32.54
N GLY A 36 6.60 -16.81 -32.46
CA GLY A 36 5.23 -16.86 -31.95
C GLY A 36 5.11 -17.14 -30.44
N GLN A 37 6.23 -17.16 -29.70
CA GLN A 37 6.24 -17.46 -28.27
C GLN A 37 5.74 -16.27 -27.45
N GLU A 38 4.86 -16.53 -26.47
CA GLU A 38 4.30 -15.50 -25.60
C GLU A 38 5.15 -15.22 -24.35
N TYR A 39 5.14 -13.96 -23.92
CA TYR A 39 5.89 -13.42 -22.78
C TYR A 39 5.11 -12.30 -22.08
N ALA A 40 5.58 -11.89 -20.90
CA ALA A 40 5.14 -10.67 -20.22
C ALA A 40 6.21 -9.58 -20.33
N ALA A 41 5.90 -8.45 -20.97
CA ALA A 41 6.79 -7.30 -21.05
C ALA A 41 6.46 -6.30 -19.94
N LYS A 42 7.37 -6.11 -19.00
CA LYS A 42 7.35 -4.99 -18.04
C LYS A 42 7.96 -3.77 -18.72
N ILE A 43 7.12 -2.82 -19.09
CA ILE A 43 7.46 -1.59 -19.80
C ILE A 43 7.60 -0.48 -18.77
N ILE A 44 8.81 0.04 -18.61
CA ILE A 44 9.14 1.07 -17.62
C ILE A 44 9.43 2.38 -18.34
N ASN A 45 8.77 3.46 -17.92
CA ASN A 45 9.03 4.78 -18.49
C ASN A 45 10.25 5.41 -17.80
N THR A 46 11.42 5.36 -18.44
CA THR A 46 12.68 5.83 -17.87
C THR A 46 12.71 7.36 -17.72
N LYS A 47 11.95 8.11 -18.52
CA LYS A 47 11.84 9.58 -18.38
C LYS A 47 11.22 10.02 -17.05
N LYS A 48 10.47 9.15 -16.38
CA LYS A 48 9.84 9.43 -15.08
C LYS A 48 10.68 8.99 -13.88
N LEU A 49 11.84 8.36 -14.11
CA LEU A 49 12.66 7.80 -13.05
C LEU A 49 13.69 8.82 -12.56
N SER A 50 13.88 8.89 -11.24
CA SER A 50 15.03 9.57 -10.66
C SER A 50 16.33 8.83 -10.99
N ALA A 51 17.50 9.47 -10.79
CA ALA A 51 18.80 8.79 -10.93
C ALA A 51 18.91 7.55 -10.01
N ARG A 52 18.31 7.63 -8.81
CA ARG A 52 18.25 6.51 -7.87
C ARG A 52 17.39 5.36 -8.39
N ASP A 53 16.28 5.65 -9.08
CA ASP A 53 15.40 4.62 -9.61
C ASP A 53 15.97 3.96 -10.87
N HIS A 54 16.76 4.68 -11.67
CA HIS A 54 17.57 4.08 -12.74
C HIS A 54 18.54 3.02 -12.19
N GLN A 55 19.27 3.33 -11.12
CA GLN A 55 20.17 2.36 -10.48
C GLN A 55 19.45 1.12 -9.95
N LYS A 56 18.22 1.29 -9.43
CA LYS A 56 17.39 0.15 -9.00
C LYS A 56 16.98 -0.72 -10.18
N LEU A 57 16.59 -0.10 -11.30
CA LEU A 57 16.22 -0.80 -12.52
C LEU A 57 17.39 -1.63 -13.08
N GLU A 58 18.59 -1.05 -13.17
CA GLU A 58 19.78 -1.77 -13.62
C GLU A 58 20.11 -2.96 -12.72
N ARG A 59 19.96 -2.78 -11.40
CA ARG A 59 20.12 -3.88 -10.44
C ARG A 59 19.06 -4.96 -10.63
N GLU A 60 17.80 -4.61 -10.76
CA GLU A 60 16.70 -5.57 -11.01
C GLU A 60 16.97 -6.38 -12.28
N ALA A 61 17.31 -5.71 -13.39
CA ALA A 61 17.61 -6.37 -14.67
C ALA A 61 18.84 -7.29 -14.60
N ARG A 62 19.86 -6.93 -13.81
CA ARG A 62 21.05 -7.77 -13.57
C ARG A 62 20.70 -9.01 -12.74
N ILE A 63 19.99 -8.82 -11.62
CA ILE A 63 19.58 -9.91 -10.72
C ILE A 63 18.70 -10.92 -11.48
N CYS A 64 17.66 -10.44 -12.17
CA CYS A 64 16.74 -11.32 -12.90
C CYS A 64 17.40 -12.10 -14.04
N ARG A 65 18.54 -11.61 -14.58
CA ARG A 65 19.32 -12.31 -15.62
C ARG A 65 20.19 -13.42 -15.05
N LEU A 66 20.66 -13.24 -13.82
CA LEU A 66 21.44 -14.24 -13.08
C LEU A 66 20.56 -15.42 -12.66
N LEU A 67 19.35 -15.15 -12.17
CA LEU A 67 18.46 -16.15 -11.59
C LEU A 67 17.75 -16.98 -12.66
N LYS A 68 18.08 -18.28 -12.72
CA LYS A 68 17.49 -19.25 -13.66
C LYS A 68 17.02 -20.48 -12.90
N HIS A 69 15.74 -20.48 -12.53
CA HIS A 69 15.14 -21.54 -11.72
C HIS A 69 13.69 -21.80 -12.16
N PRO A 70 13.19 -23.05 -12.16
CA PRO A 70 11.80 -23.35 -12.54
C PRO A 70 10.76 -22.58 -11.72
N ASN A 71 11.03 -22.36 -10.43
CA ASN A 71 10.17 -21.61 -9.50
C ASN A 71 10.48 -20.11 -9.41
N ILE A 72 11.18 -19.53 -10.39
CA ILE A 72 11.38 -18.08 -10.52
C ILE A 72 10.83 -17.65 -11.89
N VAL A 73 10.19 -16.48 -11.95
CA VAL A 73 9.79 -15.86 -13.23
C VAL A 73 11.05 -15.39 -13.95
N ARG A 74 11.43 -16.09 -15.03
CA ARG A 74 12.69 -15.85 -15.72
C ARG A 74 12.64 -14.58 -16.58
N LEU A 75 13.71 -13.79 -16.55
CA LEU A 75 13.97 -12.74 -17.55
C LEU A 75 14.62 -13.35 -18.80
N HIS A 76 14.00 -13.14 -19.95
CA HIS A 76 14.49 -13.57 -21.26
C HIS A 76 15.26 -12.47 -21.97
N ASP A 77 14.77 -11.24 -21.89
CA ASP A 77 15.36 -10.11 -22.59
C ASP A 77 15.24 -8.79 -21.81
N SER A 78 16.13 -7.86 -22.09
CA SER A 78 16.20 -6.53 -21.48
C SER A 78 16.59 -5.50 -22.54
N ILE A 79 15.59 -4.84 -23.11
CA ILE A 79 15.76 -3.91 -24.22
C ILE A 79 15.59 -2.47 -23.71
N SER A 80 16.58 -1.61 -23.94
CA SER A 80 16.52 -0.19 -23.59
C SER A 80 16.32 0.63 -24.85
N GLU A 81 15.28 1.47 -24.85
CA GLU A 81 14.96 2.42 -25.91
C GLU A 81 14.91 3.85 -25.37
N GLU A 82 14.72 4.83 -26.26
CA GLU A 82 14.60 6.23 -25.84
C GLU A 82 13.35 6.44 -24.98
N GLY A 83 13.55 6.60 -23.68
CA GLY A 83 12.50 6.90 -22.70
C GLY A 83 11.73 5.69 -22.17
N PHE A 84 12.05 4.49 -22.63
CA PHE A 84 11.43 3.25 -22.16
C PHE A 84 12.47 2.13 -21.98
N HIS A 85 12.26 1.29 -20.98
CA HIS A 85 13.01 0.06 -20.78
C HIS A 85 12.02 -1.11 -20.72
N TYR A 86 12.30 -2.16 -21.48
CA TYR A 86 11.48 -3.35 -21.59
C TYR A 86 12.20 -4.52 -20.92
N LEU A 87 11.59 -5.10 -19.90
CA LEU A 87 12.04 -6.35 -19.31
C LEU A 87 11.05 -7.46 -19.70
N VAL A 88 11.52 -8.43 -20.48
CA VAL A 88 10.69 -9.50 -21.05
C VAL A 88 10.82 -10.76 -20.21
N PHE A 89 9.73 -11.12 -19.52
CA PHE A 89 9.67 -12.23 -18.57
C PHE A 89 8.83 -13.41 -19.09
N ASP A 90 8.97 -14.58 -18.45
CA ASP A 90 7.99 -15.67 -18.56
C ASP A 90 6.55 -15.10 -18.42
N LEU A 91 5.66 -15.46 -19.34
CA LEU A 91 4.23 -15.24 -19.15
C LEU A 91 3.69 -16.28 -18.16
N VAL A 92 3.17 -15.82 -17.03
CA VAL A 92 2.49 -16.67 -16.04
C VAL A 92 0.99 -16.35 -16.05
N THR A 93 0.16 -17.39 -16.18
CA THR A 93 -1.30 -17.23 -16.42
C THR A 93 -2.17 -17.82 -15.30
N GLY A 94 -1.56 -18.42 -14.28
CA GLY A 94 -2.26 -19.03 -13.15
C GLY A 94 -2.76 -18.04 -12.10
N GLY A 95 -2.30 -16.78 -12.15
CA GLY A 95 -2.64 -15.76 -11.14
C GLY A 95 -1.87 -15.93 -9.83
N GLU A 96 -2.36 -15.33 -8.77
CA GLU A 96 -1.76 -15.38 -7.43
C GLU A 96 -2.06 -16.72 -6.75
N LEU A 97 -1.05 -17.35 -6.13
CA LEU A 97 -1.17 -18.63 -5.42
C LEU A 97 -2.31 -18.64 -4.40
N PHE A 98 -2.43 -17.56 -3.64
CA PHE A 98 -3.42 -17.44 -2.58
C PHE A 98 -4.86 -17.38 -3.10
N GLU A 99 -5.08 -16.90 -4.32
CA GLU A 99 -6.40 -16.89 -4.96
C GLU A 99 -6.79 -18.28 -5.44
N ASP A 100 -5.82 -19.02 -6.00
CA ASP A 100 -6.02 -20.40 -6.42
C ASP A 100 -6.36 -21.31 -5.24
N ILE A 101 -5.68 -21.17 -4.09
CA ILE A 101 -6.00 -21.93 -2.87
C ILE A 101 -7.47 -21.74 -2.47
N VAL A 102 -7.99 -20.51 -2.54
CA VAL A 102 -9.39 -20.21 -2.21
C VAL A 102 -10.39 -20.83 -3.19
N ALA A 103 -9.96 -21.10 -4.43
CA ALA A 103 -10.79 -21.71 -5.47
C ALA A 103 -10.78 -23.25 -5.44
N ARG A 104 -9.92 -23.87 -4.62
CA ARG A 104 -9.84 -25.33 -4.53
C ARG A 104 -10.97 -25.90 -3.66
N GLU A 105 -11.55 -26.99 -4.13
CA GLU A 105 -12.48 -27.82 -3.34
C GLU A 105 -11.75 -28.52 -2.17
N TYR A 106 -10.46 -28.79 -2.34
CA TYR A 106 -9.64 -29.47 -1.33
C TYR A 106 -8.33 -28.73 -1.09
N TYR A 107 -8.02 -28.54 0.19
CA TYR A 107 -6.78 -27.93 0.67
C TYR A 107 -6.39 -28.51 2.03
N SER A 108 -5.13 -28.92 2.15
CA SER A 108 -4.56 -29.64 3.30
C SER A 108 -3.17 -29.11 3.68
N GLU A 109 -2.59 -29.60 4.79
CA GLU A 109 -1.18 -29.30 5.12
C GLU A 109 -0.22 -29.82 4.07
N ALA A 110 -0.51 -30.97 3.44
CA ALA A 110 0.32 -31.51 2.37
C ALA A 110 0.36 -30.54 1.17
N ASP A 111 -0.75 -29.89 0.84
CA ASP A 111 -0.79 -28.86 -0.20
C ASP A 111 0.03 -27.62 0.18
N ALA A 112 -0.11 -27.15 1.43
CA ALA A 112 0.67 -26.03 1.96
C ALA A 112 2.18 -26.34 1.96
N SER A 113 2.54 -27.56 2.37
CA SER A 113 3.91 -28.08 2.36
C SER A 113 4.46 -28.12 0.94
N HIS A 114 3.65 -28.50 -0.05
CA HIS A 114 4.05 -28.47 -1.47
C HIS A 114 4.30 -27.05 -1.98
N CYS A 115 3.46 -26.10 -1.59
CA CYS A 115 3.62 -24.71 -1.98
C CYS A 115 4.89 -24.12 -1.36
N ILE A 116 5.09 -24.27 -0.04
CA ILE A 116 6.25 -23.69 0.64
C ILE A 116 7.57 -24.35 0.22
N GLN A 117 7.56 -25.64 -0.17
CA GLN A 117 8.73 -26.29 -0.74
C GLN A 117 9.22 -25.55 -1.99
N GLN A 118 8.34 -25.29 -2.95
CA GLN A 118 8.69 -24.58 -4.19
C GLN A 118 9.15 -23.14 -3.93
N ILE A 119 8.55 -22.48 -2.94
CA ILE A 119 8.99 -21.15 -2.48
C ILE A 119 10.42 -21.26 -1.91
N LEU A 120 10.68 -22.22 -1.02
CA LEU A 120 12.00 -22.42 -0.42
C LEU A 120 13.07 -22.82 -1.45
N GLU A 121 12.72 -23.59 -2.48
CA GLU A 121 13.62 -23.91 -3.60
C GLU A 121 14.01 -22.63 -4.36
N SER A 122 13.05 -21.75 -4.64
CA SER A 122 13.32 -20.44 -5.27
C SER A 122 14.19 -19.53 -4.39
N VAL A 123 13.90 -19.47 -3.08
CA VAL A 123 14.65 -18.65 -2.12
C VAL A 123 16.07 -19.20 -1.92
N HIS A 124 16.21 -20.52 -1.82
CA HIS A 124 17.51 -21.17 -1.76
C HIS A 124 18.34 -20.83 -3.00
N HIS A 125 17.75 -20.90 -4.19
CA HIS A 125 18.43 -20.53 -5.44
C HIS A 125 18.87 -19.06 -5.44
N CYS A 126 18.06 -18.14 -4.94
CA CYS A 126 18.47 -16.74 -4.74
C CYS A 126 19.68 -16.66 -3.79
N HIS A 127 19.60 -17.31 -2.62
CA HIS A 127 20.61 -17.23 -1.57
C HIS A 127 21.97 -17.79 -1.99
N VAL A 128 22.01 -18.90 -2.74
CA VAL A 128 23.28 -19.46 -3.26
C VAL A 128 23.91 -18.59 -4.34
N ASN A 129 23.11 -17.78 -5.05
CA ASN A 129 23.58 -16.79 -6.00
C ASN A 129 23.86 -15.42 -5.35
N GLY A 130 23.88 -15.33 -4.01
CA GLY A 130 24.15 -14.09 -3.29
C GLY A 130 23.04 -13.05 -3.43
N ILE A 131 21.80 -13.46 -3.70
CA ILE A 131 20.65 -12.56 -3.82
C ILE A 131 19.74 -12.69 -2.60
N VAL A 132 19.28 -11.54 -2.07
CA VAL A 132 18.24 -11.46 -1.03
C VAL A 132 17.04 -10.73 -1.62
N HIS A 133 15.84 -11.31 -1.52
CA HIS A 133 14.64 -10.79 -2.17
C HIS A 133 14.07 -9.56 -1.44
N ARG A 134 13.98 -9.61 -0.10
CA ARG A 134 13.51 -8.56 0.83
C ARG A 134 12.03 -8.18 0.75
N ASP A 135 11.27 -8.66 -0.23
CA ASP A 135 9.83 -8.40 -0.34
C ASP A 135 9.02 -9.67 -0.67
N LEU A 136 9.32 -10.78 0.02
CA LEU A 136 8.51 -11.99 -0.09
C LEU A 136 7.14 -11.77 0.56
N LYS A 137 6.08 -11.99 -0.22
CA LYS A 137 4.68 -11.79 0.17
C LYS A 137 3.74 -12.48 -0.84
N PRO A 138 2.46 -12.68 -0.51
CA PRO A 138 1.46 -13.31 -1.38
C PRO A 138 1.41 -12.77 -2.81
N GLU A 139 1.51 -11.44 -2.99
CA GLU A 139 1.48 -10.76 -4.29
C GLU A 139 2.57 -11.26 -5.25
N ASN A 140 3.71 -11.69 -4.70
CA ASN A 140 4.91 -12.06 -5.44
C ASN A 140 5.00 -13.58 -5.67
N LEU A 141 3.94 -14.33 -5.33
CA LEU A 141 3.85 -15.78 -5.48
C LEU A 141 2.78 -16.12 -6.51
N LEU A 142 3.22 -16.37 -7.73
CA LEU A 142 2.35 -16.60 -8.88
C LEU A 142 2.32 -18.08 -9.26
N LEU A 143 1.26 -18.51 -9.95
CA LEU A 143 1.18 -19.84 -10.55
C LEU A 143 1.50 -19.77 -12.04
N ALA A 144 2.31 -20.72 -12.51
CA ALA A 144 2.74 -20.79 -13.91
C ALA A 144 1.55 -20.86 -14.88
N SER A 145 0.48 -21.59 -14.51
CA SER A 145 -0.76 -21.72 -15.29
C SER A 145 -1.94 -22.07 -14.38
N LYS A 146 -3.15 -22.16 -14.96
CA LYS A 146 -4.36 -22.63 -14.25
C LYS A 146 -4.48 -24.16 -14.19
N LEU A 147 -3.51 -24.90 -14.75
CA LEU A 147 -3.54 -26.36 -14.73
C LEU A 147 -3.34 -26.86 -13.30
N LYS A 148 -4.03 -27.96 -12.95
CA LYS A 148 -3.86 -28.61 -11.65
C LYS A 148 -2.40 -29.03 -11.48
N GLY A 149 -1.78 -28.62 -10.38
CA GLY A 149 -0.35 -28.88 -10.11
C GLY A 149 0.61 -27.92 -10.82
N ALA A 150 0.14 -26.77 -11.31
CA ALA A 150 1.02 -25.73 -11.83
C ALA A 150 2.07 -25.30 -10.80
N ALA A 151 3.29 -25.06 -11.26
CA ALA A 151 4.39 -24.67 -10.40
C ALA A 151 4.18 -23.26 -9.81
N VAL A 152 4.58 -23.09 -8.55
CA VAL A 152 4.69 -21.77 -7.90
C VAL A 152 5.94 -21.07 -8.44
N LYS A 153 5.80 -19.81 -8.84
CA LYS A 153 6.87 -18.97 -9.36
C LYS A 153 6.98 -17.68 -8.55
N LEU A 154 8.17 -17.44 -8.00
CA LEU A 154 8.54 -16.19 -7.35
C LEU A 154 8.74 -15.08 -8.41
N ALA A 155 8.11 -13.94 -8.18
CA ALA A 155 8.14 -12.76 -9.04
C ALA A 155 8.58 -11.49 -8.29
N ASP A 156 8.86 -10.44 -9.05
CA ASP A 156 9.18 -9.06 -8.60
C ASP A 156 10.43 -8.90 -7.70
N PHE A 157 11.58 -8.73 -8.34
CA PHE A 157 12.87 -8.48 -7.68
C PHE A 157 13.21 -6.99 -7.53
N GLY A 158 12.24 -6.08 -7.62
CA GLY A 158 12.49 -4.63 -7.57
C GLY A 158 13.16 -4.13 -6.27
N LEU A 159 12.99 -4.87 -5.17
CA LEU A 159 13.64 -4.60 -3.88
C LEU A 159 14.84 -5.51 -3.59
N ALA A 160 15.18 -6.42 -4.49
CA ALA A 160 16.28 -7.37 -4.27
C ALA A 160 17.65 -6.69 -4.21
N ILE A 161 18.58 -7.33 -3.53
CA ILE A 161 19.97 -6.89 -3.37
C ILE A 161 20.94 -8.05 -3.59
N GLU A 162 22.16 -7.70 -3.97
CA GLU A 162 23.31 -8.59 -3.98
C GLU A 162 24.05 -8.48 -2.64
N VAL A 163 24.43 -9.62 -2.07
CA VAL A 163 25.23 -9.75 -0.86
C VAL A 163 26.48 -10.59 -1.15
N GLN A 164 27.60 -10.26 -0.52
CA GLN A 164 28.84 -11.01 -0.68
C GLN A 164 28.92 -12.14 0.36
N GLY A 165 28.83 -13.39 -0.09
CA GLY A 165 28.84 -14.55 0.80
C GLY A 165 27.72 -14.46 1.84
N ASP A 166 28.09 -14.53 3.12
CA ASP A 166 27.18 -14.38 4.26
C ASP A 166 27.36 -13.05 5.02
N GLN A 167 28.06 -12.08 4.40
CA GLN A 167 28.23 -10.75 4.99
C GLN A 167 26.87 -10.06 5.15
N GLN A 168 26.67 -9.46 6.31
CA GLN A 168 25.50 -8.65 6.63
C GLN A 168 25.87 -7.17 6.61
N ALA A 169 24.96 -6.34 6.09
CA ALA A 169 25.13 -4.89 6.08
C ALA A 169 23.77 -4.21 6.23
N TRP A 170 23.79 -2.90 6.47
CA TRP A 170 22.57 -2.11 6.46
C TRP A 170 22.21 -1.71 5.03
N PHE A 171 21.26 -2.42 4.42
CA PHE A 171 20.80 -2.16 3.04
C PHE A 171 19.58 -1.23 2.96
N GLY A 172 19.29 -0.52 4.07
CA GLY A 172 18.15 0.37 4.20
C GLY A 172 16.85 -0.33 4.62
N PHE A 173 15.85 0.49 4.95
CA PHE A 173 14.51 0.03 5.33
C PHE A 173 13.67 -0.18 4.06
N ALA A 174 13.36 -1.45 3.74
CA ALA A 174 12.56 -1.83 2.58
C ALA A 174 11.80 -3.13 2.85
N GLY A 175 10.62 -3.27 2.25
CA GLY A 175 9.75 -4.45 2.38
C GLY A 175 8.34 -4.07 2.85
N THR A 176 7.43 -5.04 2.82
CA THR A 176 6.02 -4.85 3.20
C THR A 176 5.84 -5.04 4.72
N PRO A 177 5.19 -4.11 5.46
CA PRO A 177 5.18 -4.07 6.94
C PRO A 177 4.95 -5.41 7.68
N GLY A 178 3.97 -6.21 7.28
CA GLY A 178 3.65 -7.48 7.95
C GLY A 178 4.63 -8.63 7.69
N TYR A 179 5.58 -8.45 6.77
CA TYR A 179 6.59 -9.45 6.39
C TYR A 179 8.02 -8.99 6.74
N LEU A 180 8.17 -7.78 7.29
CA LEU A 180 9.47 -7.27 7.74
C LEU A 180 9.99 -8.10 8.91
N SER A 181 11.29 -8.39 8.90
CA SER A 181 11.95 -9.11 9.98
C SER A 181 12.35 -8.18 11.14
N PRO A 182 12.54 -8.73 12.37
CA PRO A 182 12.90 -7.94 13.54
C PRO A 182 14.18 -7.11 13.36
N GLU A 183 15.21 -7.68 12.74
CA GLU A 183 16.50 -7.02 12.52
C GLU A 183 16.38 -5.80 11.58
N VAL A 184 15.50 -5.85 10.56
CA VAL A 184 15.23 -4.69 9.70
C VAL A 184 14.54 -3.56 10.49
N LEU A 185 13.58 -3.92 11.36
CA LEU A 185 12.86 -2.95 12.20
C LEU A 185 13.74 -2.35 13.31
N ARG A 186 14.74 -3.10 13.80
CA ARG A 186 15.75 -2.62 14.75
C ARG A 186 16.84 -1.78 14.10
N LYS A 187 16.89 -1.78 12.76
CA LYS A 187 17.95 -1.16 11.96
C LYS A 187 19.32 -1.83 12.13
N ASP A 188 19.31 -3.12 12.45
CA ASP A 188 20.52 -3.93 12.53
C ASP A 188 21.01 -4.27 11.11
N PRO A 189 22.32 -4.54 10.91
CA PRO A 189 22.79 -5.18 9.69
C PRO A 189 22.03 -6.48 9.42
N TYR A 190 21.70 -6.75 8.17
CA TYR A 190 20.93 -7.94 7.80
C TYR A 190 21.42 -8.55 6.48
N GLY A 191 20.88 -9.71 6.12
CA GLY A 191 21.22 -10.44 4.90
C GLY A 191 20.15 -11.48 4.56
N LYS A 192 20.55 -12.64 4.03
CA LYS A 192 19.68 -13.76 3.63
C LYS A 192 18.58 -14.15 4.64
N PRO A 193 18.80 -14.12 5.98
CA PRO A 193 17.77 -14.54 6.94
C PRO A 193 16.46 -13.75 6.92
N VAL A 194 16.43 -12.52 6.36
CA VAL A 194 15.19 -11.72 6.28
C VAL A 194 14.14 -12.42 5.40
N ASP A 195 14.56 -13.12 4.34
CA ASP A 195 13.66 -13.86 3.47
C ASP A 195 13.04 -15.06 4.19
N MET A 196 13.82 -15.71 5.07
CA MET A 196 13.35 -16.85 5.86
C MET A 196 12.29 -16.45 6.89
N TRP A 197 12.38 -15.24 7.46
CA TRP A 197 11.31 -14.70 8.30
C TRP A 197 10.02 -14.53 7.51
N ALA A 198 10.10 -13.92 6.32
CA ALA A 198 8.95 -13.75 5.44
C ALA A 198 8.34 -15.09 5.02
N CYS A 199 9.15 -16.12 4.75
CA CYS A 199 8.66 -17.49 4.53
C CYS A 199 7.89 -18.04 5.74
N GLY A 200 8.32 -17.76 6.97
CA GLY A 200 7.60 -18.15 8.18
C GLY A 200 6.22 -17.48 8.28
N VAL A 201 6.15 -16.18 7.98
CA VAL A 201 4.88 -15.44 7.91
C VAL A 201 3.96 -16.01 6.82
N ILE A 202 4.50 -16.30 5.63
CA ILE A 202 3.76 -16.90 4.53
C ILE A 202 3.23 -18.29 4.90
N LEU A 203 4.08 -19.15 5.49
CA LEU A 203 3.69 -20.50 5.91
C LEU A 203 2.58 -20.47 6.95
N TYR A 204 2.65 -19.56 7.93
CA TYR A 204 1.59 -19.36 8.90
C TYR A 204 0.25 -19.05 8.20
N ILE A 205 0.24 -18.10 7.25
CA ILE A 205 -0.98 -17.74 6.50
C ILE A 205 -1.45 -18.92 5.63
N LEU A 206 -0.55 -19.69 5.03
CA LEU A 206 -0.91 -20.88 4.25
C LEU A 206 -1.65 -21.93 5.09
N LEU A 207 -1.42 -22.01 6.39
CA LEU A 207 -2.02 -23.03 7.26
C LEU A 207 -3.35 -22.63 7.89
N VAL A 208 -3.57 -21.35 8.17
CA VAL A 208 -4.76 -20.87 8.89
C VAL A 208 -5.47 -19.66 8.26
N GLY A 209 -4.89 -19.08 7.21
CA GLY A 209 -5.54 -18.03 6.42
C GLY A 209 -5.50 -16.62 7.01
N TYR A 210 -4.80 -16.40 8.13
CA TYR A 210 -4.57 -15.09 8.74
C TYR A 210 -3.09 -14.91 9.14
N PRO A 211 -2.58 -13.67 9.21
CA PRO A 211 -1.17 -13.42 9.51
C PRO A 211 -0.83 -13.59 11.00
N PRO A 212 0.42 -13.97 11.34
CA PRO A 212 0.88 -14.10 12.73
C PRO A 212 1.04 -12.76 13.45
N PHE A 213 1.26 -11.68 12.71
CA PHE A 213 1.42 -10.33 13.24
C PHE A 213 0.43 -9.39 12.56
N TRP A 214 -0.39 -8.71 13.34
CA TRP A 214 -1.35 -7.76 12.81
C TRP A 214 -1.79 -6.72 13.86
N ASP A 215 -1.81 -5.46 13.44
CA ASP A 215 -2.45 -4.37 14.17
C ASP A 215 -2.93 -3.31 13.16
N GLU A 216 -3.91 -2.50 13.54
CA GLU A 216 -4.28 -1.31 12.76
C GLU A 216 -3.21 -0.22 12.88
N ASP A 217 -2.55 -0.14 14.05
CA ASP A 217 -1.44 0.76 14.31
C ASP A 217 -0.12 0.11 13.88
N GLN A 218 0.52 0.71 12.88
CA GLN A 218 1.79 0.21 12.33
C GLN A 218 2.91 0.17 13.38
N HIS A 219 2.92 1.06 14.37
CA HIS A 219 3.91 1.04 15.45
C HIS A 219 3.72 -0.17 16.36
N ARG A 220 2.48 -0.50 16.72
CA ARG A 220 2.17 -1.71 17.51
C ARG A 220 2.47 -2.99 16.74
N LEU A 221 2.15 -3.03 15.43
CA LEU A 221 2.57 -4.13 14.55
C LEU A 221 4.09 -4.34 14.60
N TYR A 222 4.87 -3.26 14.49
CA TYR A 222 6.33 -3.35 14.58
C TYR A 222 6.84 -3.80 15.95
N GLN A 223 6.12 -3.47 17.04
CA GLN A 223 6.44 -3.99 18.37
C GLN A 223 6.19 -5.51 18.46
N GLN A 224 5.05 -6.00 17.96
CA GLN A 224 4.75 -7.43 17.90
C GLN A 224 5.83 -8.21 17.14
N ILE A 225 6.19 -7.74 15.94
CA ILE A 225 7.23 -8.36 15.10
C ILE A 225 8.57 -8.38 15.85
N LYS A 226 9.02 -7.24 16.40
CA LYS A 226 10.29 -7.17 17.15
C LYS A 226 10.31 -8.06 18.39
N ALA A 227 9.16 -8.30 19.02
CA ALA A 227 9.02 -9.19 20.16
C ALA A 227 8.88 -10.67 19.74
N GLY A 228 8.66 -10.97 18.45
CA GLY A 228 8.26 -12.30 18.01
C GLY A 228 6.95 -12.76 18.67
N ALA A 229 6.05 -11.82 18.94
CA ALA A 229 4.79 -12.09 19.63
C ALA A 229 3.74 -12.61 18.65
N TYR A 230 3.78 -13.92 18.41
CA TYR A 230 2.75 -14.71 17.73
C TYR A 230 2.46 -15.96 18.56
N ASP A 231 1.30 -16.56 18.34
CA ASP A 231 0.86 -17.77 19.01
C ASP A 231 0.20 -18.74 18.00
N PHE A 232 -0.32 -19.86 18.50
CA PHE A 232 -1.04 -20.86 17.73
C PHE A 232 -2.43 -21.07 18.37
N PRO A 233 -3.37 -20.13 18.19
CA PRO A 233 -4.62 -20.13 18.94
C PRO A 233 -5.56 -21.28 18.54
N SER A 234 -6.29 -21.78 19.52
CA SER A 234 -7.38 -22.73 19.31
C SER A 234 -8.64 -22.01 18.78
N PRO A 235 -9.50 -22.68 17.99
CA PRO A 235 -9.41 -24.10 17.63
C PRO A 235 -8.61 -24.40 16.36
N GLU A 236 -8.30 -23.40 15.52
CA GLU A 236 -7.82 -23.64 14.16
C GLU A 236 -6.45 -24.33 14.13
N TRP A 237 -5.61 -24.07 15.13
CA TRP A 237 -4.29 -24.68 15.28
C TRP A 237 -4.29 -26.03 16.00
N ASP A 238 -5.38 -26.47 16.62
CA ASP A 238 -5.42 -27.73 17.38
C ASP A 238 -5.20 -28.93 16.47
N THR A 239 -5.65 -28.82 15.22
CA THR A 239 -5.52 -29.86 14.19
C THR A 239 -4.25 -29.72 13.35
N VAL A 240 -3.44 -28.68 13.58
CA VAL A 240 -2.20 -28.46 12.84
C VAL A 240 -1.07 -29.28 13.46
N THR A 241 -0.34 -30.01 12.63
CA THR A 241 0.72 -30.92 13.07
C THR A 241 1.82 -30.19 13.88
N PRO A 242 2.41 -30.85 14.89
CA PRO A 242 3.52 -30.29 15.64
C PRO A 242 4.70 -29.89 14.73
N GLU A 243 4.96 -30.65 13.67
CA GLU A 243 6.07 -30.43 12.75
C GLU A 243 5.86 -29.19 11.87
N ALA A 244 4.61 -28.85 11.52
CA ALA A 244 4.29 -27.57 10.88
C ALA A 244 4.61 -26.38 11.80
N LYS A 245 4.17 -26.46 13.06
CA LYS A 245 4.41 -25.44 14.08
C LYS A 245 5.91 -25.29 14.37
N ASP A 246 6.64 -26.39 14.45
CA ASP A 246 8.09 -26.42 14.65
C ASP A 246 8.84 -25.74 13.49
N LEU A 247 8.45 -25.99 12.23
CA LEU A 247 9.03 -25.29 11.08
C LEU A 247 8.76 -23.78 11.13
N ILE A 248 7.53 -23.37 11.48
CA ILE A 248 7.19 -21.96 11.68
C ILE A 248 8.06 -21.34 12.77
N ASN A 249 8.21 -22.00 13.92
CA ASN A 249 9.03 -21.51 15.03
C ASN A 249 10.50 -21.29 14.60
N LYS A 250 11.05 -22.23 13.83
CA LYS A 250 12.41 -22.15 13.29
C LYS A 250 12.59 -21.00 12.28
N MET A 251 11.56 -20.67 11.50
CA MET A 251 11.54 -19.52 10.58
C MET A 251 11.31 -18.18 11.29
N LEU A 252 10.38 -18.13 12.24
CA LEU A 252 10.04 -16.95 13.04
C LEU A 252 10.94 -16.80 14.28
N THR A 253 12.16 -17.30 14.20
CA THR A 253 13.20 -17.09 15.22
C THR A 253 13.73 -15.66 15.13
N ILE A 254 13.65 -14.92 16.24
CA ILE A 254 14.01 -13.50 16.31
C ILE A 254 15.48 -13.23 15.99
N ASN A 255 16.38 -14.07 16.50
CA ASN A 255 17.81 -13.93 16.24
C ASN A 255 18.12 -14.50 14.84
N PRO A 256 18.52 -13.68 13.85
CA PRO A 256 18.74 -14.15 12.48
C PRO A 256 19.87 -15.19 12.36
N SER A 257 20.82 -15.22 13.30
CA SER A 257 21.92 -16.20 13.30
C SER A 257 21.48 -17.59 13.79
N LYS A 258 20.31 -17.68 14.46
CA LYS A 258 19.70 -18.95 14.90
C LYS A 258 18.51 -19.35 14.02
N ARG A 259 18.10 -18.48 13.09
CA ARG A 259 16.97 -18.71 12.20
C ARG A 259 17.36 -19.75 11.16
N ILE A 260 16.45 -20.68 10.88
CA ILE A 260 16.68 -21.75 9.90
C ILE A 260 16.98 -21.15 8.51
N THR A 261 17.93 -21.75 7.80
CA THR A 261 18.24 -21.40 6.41
C THR A 261 17.29 -22.09 5.43
N ALA A 262 17.22 -21.61 4.19
CA ALA A 262 16.40 -22.27 3.16
C ALA A 262 16.82 -23.72 2.91
N ALA A 263 18.13 -24.00 2.93
CA ALA A 263 18.67 -25.34 2.73
C ALA A 263 18.29 -26.31 3.87
N GLU A 264 18.28 -25.84 5.11
CA GLU A 264 17.83 -26.62 6.27
C GLU A 264 16.32 -26.82 6.27
N ALA A 265 15.56 -25.78 5.93
CA ALA A 265 14.09 -25.85 5.86
C ALA A 265 13.62 -26.88 4.81
N LEU A 266 14.28 -26.98 3.67
CA LEU A 266 13.99 -28.00 2.65
C LEU A 266 14.21 -29.44 3.14
N LYS A 267 15.07 -29.62 4.14
CA LYS A 267 15.35 -30.92 4.77
C LYS A 267 14.44 -31.20 5.97
N HIS A 268 13.59 -30.26 6.36
CA HIS A 268 12.68 -30.43 7.50
C HIS A 268 11.69 -31.58 7.24
N PRO A 269 11.37 -32.45 8.23
CA PRO A 269 10.48 -33.60 8.02
C PRO A 269 9.11 -33.22 7.45
N TRP A 270 8.52 -32.11 7.91
CA TRP A 270 7.24 -31.61 7.39
C TRP A 270 7.27 -31.27 5.88
N ILE A 271 8.45 -31.04 5.30
CA ILE A 271 8.67 -30.80 3.87
C ILE A 271 9.10 -32.08 3.15
N CYS A 272 10.22 -32.69 3.57
CA CYS A 272 10.84 -33.79 2.83
C CYS A 272 10.17 -35.16 3.05
N GLN A 273 9.39 -35.31 4.12
CA GLN A 273 8.61 -36.51 4.46
C GLN A 273 7.10 -36.19 4.47
N ARG A 274 6.67 -35.27 3.59
CA ARG A 274 5.29 -34.78 3.50
C ARG A 274 4.24 -35.89 3.52
N SER A 275 4.46 -36.98 2.80
CA SER A 275 3.52 -38.10 2.69
C SER A 275 3.20 -38.81 4.01
N THR A 276 4.07 -38.69 5.01
CA THR A 276 3.91 -39.32 6.32
C THR A 276 3.73 -38.32 7.46
N VAL A 277 4.22 -37.09 7.30
CA VAL A 277 4.25 -36.08 8.37
C VAL A 277 3.16 -35.01 8.21
N ALA A 278 2.89 -34.54 6.99
CA ALA A 278 1.92 -33.46 6.79
C ALA A 278 0.48 -34.03 6.81
N SER A 279 -0.42 -33.36 7.53
CA SER A 279 -1.82 -33.78 7.57
C SER A 279 -2.48 -33.68 6.20
N MET A 280 -3.11 -34.77 5.77
CA MET A 280 -3.90 -34.77 4.55
C MET A 280 -5.29 -34.17 4.77
N MET A 281 -5.74 -33.91 6.00
CA MET A 281 -7.11 -33.48 6.31
C MET A 281 -7.48 -32.17 5.59
N HIS A 282 -8.70 -32.12 5.04
CA HIS A 282 -9.22 -30.89 4.43
C HIS A 282 -9.44 -29.80 5.49
N ARG A 283 -8.98 -28.58 5.22
CA ARG A 283 -9.07 -27.42 6.12
C ARG A 283 -10.01 -26.34 5.56
N GLN A 284 -11.32 -26.59 5.62
CA GLN A 284 -12.34 -25.66 5.09
C GLN A 284 -12.28 -24.27 5.75
N GLU A 285 -12.13 -24.19 7.08
CA GLU A 285 -12.02 -22.92 7.82
C GLU A 285 -10.84 -22.06 7.34
N THR A 286 -9.71 -22.70 7.03
CA THR A 286 -8.53 -22.03 6.48
C THR A 286 -8.83 -21.37 5.14
N VAL A 287 -9.56 -22.06 4.25
CA VAL A 287 -9.97 -21.55 2.93
C VAL A 287 -10.87 -20.31 3.10
N GLU A 288 -11.81 -20.34 4.05
CA GLU A 288 -12.69 -19.21 4.34
C GLU A 288 -11.97 -17.99 4.92
N CYS A 289 -11.05 -18.21 5.87
CA CYS A 289 -10.20 -17.14 6.40
C CYS A 289 -9.33 -16.53 5.31
N LEU A 290 -8.77 -17.36 4.44
CA LEU A 290 -7.92 -16.90 3.34
C LEU A 290 -8.68 -16.07 2.31
N LYS A 291 -9.94 -16.41 2.04
CA LYS A 291 -10.84 -15.59 1.19
C LYS A 291 -11.00 -14.17 1.76
N LYS A 292 -11.22 -14.04 3.07
CA LYS A 292 -11.33 -12.74 3.76
C LYS A 292 -10.01 -11.97 3.72
N PHE A 293 -8.90 -12.67 3.95
CA PHE A 293 -7.54 -12.10 3.89
C PHE A 293 -7.23 -11.53 2.51
N ASN A 294 -7.48 -12.29 1.45
CA ASN A 294 -7.27 -11.88 0.06
C ASN A 294 -8.08 -10.64 -0.31
N ALA A 295 -9.37 -10.63 0.01
CA ALA A 295 -10.23 -9.47 -0.24
C ALA A 295 -9.72 -8.21 0.47
N ARG A 296 -9.33 -8.33 1.74
CA ARG A 296 -8.76 -7.22 2.52
C ARG A 296 -7.45 -6.70 1.94
N ARG A 297 -6.57 -7.60 1.53
CA ARG A 297 -5.25 -7.28 0.97
C ARG A 297 -5.37 -6.59 -0.38
N LYS A 298 -6.18 -7.11 -1.32
CA LYS A 298 -6.42 -6.47 -2.62
C LYS A 298 -7.00 -5.08 -2.48
N LEU A 299 -7.95 -4.89 -1.56
CA LEU A 299 -8.51 -3.57 -1.28
C LEU A 299 -7.44 -2.59 -0.78
N LYS A 300 -6.61 -3.00 0.19
CA LYS A 300 -5.50 -2.16 0.70
C LYS A 300 -4.45 -1.86 -0.38
N GLY A 301 -4.08 -2.87 -1.19
CA GLY A 301 -3.11 -2.74 -2.26
C GLY A 301 -3.59 -1.79 -3.37
N ALA A 302 -4.85 -1.91 -3.79
CA ALA A 302 -5.46 -0.99 -4.75
C ALA A 302 -5.41 0.47 -4.24
N ILE A 303 -5.75 0.69 -2.97
CA ILE A 303 -5.67 2.01 -2.33
C ILE A 303 -4.22 2.54 -2.35
N LEU A 304 -3.24 1.74 -1.95
CA LEU A 304 -1.84 2.17 -1.91
C LEU A 304 -1.27 2.46 -3.30
N THR A 305 -1.61 1.66 -4.32
CA THR A 305 -1.20 1.90 -5.71
C THR A 305 -1.78 3.20 -6.23
N THR A 306 -3.05 3.47 -5.96
CA THR A 306 -3.70 4.75 -6.24
C THR A 306 -2.94 5.92 -5.56
N LEU A 307 -2.59 5.79 -4.28
CA LEU A 307 -1.79 6.79 -3.55
C LEU A 307 -0.33 6.96 -4.05
N LEU A 308 0.26 5.96 -4.73
CA LEU A 308 1.64 6.01 -5.22
C LEU A 308 1.75 6.50 -6.68
N VAL A 309 0.84 6.06 -7.55
CA VAL A 309 0.78 6.47 -8.97
C VAL A 309 0.56 7.98 -9.07
N THR A 310 -0.26 8.54 -8.17
CA THR A 310 -0.47 9.98 -8.00
C THR A 310 0.80 10.73 -7.65
N ARG A 311 1.59 10.22 -6.69
CA ARG A 311 2.83 10.87 -6.24
C ARG A 311 3.91 10.98 -7.33
N ASN A 312 3.93 10.03 -8.27
CA ASN A 312 4.95 9.94 -9.33
C ASN A 312 4.60 10.73 -10.59
N PHE A 313 3.32 10.89 -10.91
CA PHE A 313 2.90 11.74 -12.02
C PHE A 313 3.20 13.22 -11.73
N SER A 314 3.08 13.65 -10.48
CA SER A 314 3.45 15.00 -10.05
C SER A 314 4.96 15.29 -10.22
N ALA A 315 5.85 14.29 -10.06
CA ALA A 315 7.30 14.47 -10.18
C ALA A 315 7.81 14.55 -11.63
N ALA A 316 7.19 13.80 -12.56
CA ALA A 316 7.71 13.63 -13.92
C ALA A 316 7.54 14.86 -14.83
N LYS A 317 6.54 15.69 -14.58
CA LYS A 317 6.31 16.89 -15.38
C LYS A 317 7.38 17.99 -15.11
N SER A 318 8.09 17.95 -13.96
CA SER A 318 8.98 19.05 -13.52
C SER A 318 10.28 19.13 -14.31
N LEU A 319 10.58 18.08 -15.09
CA LEU A 319 11.88 17.85 -15.71
C LEU A 319 11.92 18.24 -17.20
N LEU A 320 10.78 18.66 -17.78
CA LEU A 320 10.66 18.86 -19.24
C LEU A 320 10.82 20.31 -19.74
N ASN A 321 10.94 21.32 -18.88
CA ASN A 321 11.24 22.69 -19.33
C ASN A 321 12.48 23.27 -18.61
N LYS A 322 13.68 23.01 -19.14
CA LYS A 322 14.82 23.93 -19.07
C LYS A 322 15.98 23.55 -20.02
N LYS A 323 16.06 24.30 -21.12
CA LYS A 323 17.25 24.86 -21.80
C LYS A 323 16.80 26.28 -22.21
N THR A 324 17.52 27.39 -22.06
CA THR A 324 18.94 27.78 -21.95
C THR A 324 18.95 29.21 -21.37
N ASP A 325 20.05 29.62 -20.70
CA ASP A 325 20.60 30.97 -20.45
C ASP A 325 19.65 32.12 -19.99
N GLY A 326 19.98 33.05 -19.10
CA GLY A 326 21.13 33.33 -18.26
C GLY A 326 20.85 34.65 -17.51
N VAL A 327 21.53 34.85 -16.38
CA VAL A 327 21.98 36.15 -15.83
C VAL A 327 20.94 37.17 -15.28
N LYS A 328 21.21 37.57 -14.02
CA LYS A 328 20.88 38.82 -13.28
C LYS A 328 19.55 38.96 -12.51
N GLU A 329 19.63 38.63 -11.22
CA GLU A 329 19.41 39.51 -10.05
C GLU A 329 19.34 41.06 -10.28
N PRO A 330 18.87 41.90 -9.32
CA PRO A 330 18.04 41.61 -8.12
C PRO A 330 17.09 42.78 -7.64
N GLN A 331 16.47 42.58 -6.45
CA GLN A 331 16.17 43.58 -5.38
C GLN A 331 14.95 44.53 -5.59
N THR A 332 14.10 44.92 -4.62
CA THR A 332 14.08 44.88 -3.13
C THR A 332 12.78 45.45 -2.53
N THR A 333 12.51 45.11 -1.25
CA THR A 333 11.89 45.91 -0.13
C THR A 333 10.39 46.22 -0.21
N VAL A 334 9.49 45.64 0.61
CA VAL A 334 9.28 45.69 2.08
C VAL A 334 8.92 47.11 2.59
N ILE A 335 7.76 47.26 3.26
CA ILE A 335 7.55 47.77 4.64
C ILE A 335 6.06 48.18 4.91
N HIS A 336 5.46 47.48 5.88
CA HIS A 336 4.50 47.84 6.96
C HIS A 336 3.27 48.80 6.84
N ASN A 337 2.13 48.23 7.29
CA ASN A 337 0.95 48.78 8.02
C ASN A 337 1.26 49.83 9.11
N PRO A 338 0.31 50.63 9.70
CA PRO A 338 -1.02 50.19 10.21
C PRO A 338 -2.22 51.21 10.37
N VAL A 339 -3.42 50.64 10.62
CA VAL A 339 -4.50 51.01 11.61
C VAL A 339 -5.36 52.30 11.47
N ASP A 340 -6.70 52.15 11.26
CA ASP A 340 -7.83 52.33 12.22
C ASP A 340 -9.15 52.85 11.57
N GLY A 341 -10.33 52.34 12.02
CA GLY A 341 -11.63 53.02 11.80
C GLY A 341 -12.93 52.18 11.66
N ASN A 342 -13.70 52.08 12.76
CA ASN A 342 -15.15 51.73 12.99
C ASN A 342 -16.17 52.18 11.89
N LYS A 343 -17.44 51.74 11.73
CA LYS A 343 -18.52 50.98 12.43
C LYS A 343 -19.60 50.68 11.33
N GLU A 344 -20.43 49.62 11.38
CA GLU A 344 -21.82 49.62 11.89
C GLU A 344 -22.48 48.22 11.78
N SER A 345 -23.48 48.00 12.64
CA SER A 345 -24.14 46.74 13.02
C SER A 345 -25.48 46.51 12.32
N ILE A 346 -26.01 45.28 12.33
CA ILE A 346 -27.40 44.92 12.75
C ILE A 346 -27.47 43.40 13.06
N GLU A 347 -28.18 43.11 14.15
CA GLU A 347 -28.39 41.86 14.92
C GLU A 347 -29.18 40.77 14.15
N SER A 348 -29.08 39.47 14.44
CA SER A 348 -29.75 38.86 15.61
C SER A 348 -29.39 37.38 15.88
N ALA A 349 -29.01 37.12 17.15
CA ALA A 349 -29.29 36.02 18.11
C ALA A 349 -29.90 34.68 17.63
N ASN A 350 -29.69 33.50 18.22
CA ASN A 350 -28.88 32.89 19.30
C ASN A 350 -29.05 31.35 19.07
N THR A 351 -28.18 30.42 19.46
CA THR A 351 -27.99 29.93 20.84
C THR A 351 -26.78 29.00 20.90
N THR A 352 -25.98 29.22 21.93
CA THR A 352 -24.79 28.51 22.41
C THR A 352 -25.09 27.17 23.07
N ILE A 353 -24.19 26.18 22.91
CA ILE A 353 -23.82 25.21 23.96
C ILE A 353 -22.31 24.96 23.85
N GLU A 354 -21.65 25.08 25.00
CA GLU A 354 -20.21 25.04 25.25
C GLU A 354 -19.65 23.61 25.24
N ASP A 355 -18.43 23.42 24.72
CA ASP A 355 -17.62 22.20 24.87
C ASP A 355 -16.37 22.55 25.71
N GLU A 356 -16.34 22.08 26.97
CA GLU A 356 -15.15 21.99 27.82
C GLU A 356 -14.80 20.51 27.98
N ASP A 357 -13.61 20.09 27.50
CA ASP A 357 -12.65 19.34 28.31
C ASP A 357 -11.45 18.86 27.46
N VAL A 358 -10.27 19.43 27.74
CA VAL A 358 -8.97 18.89 27.30
C VAL A 358 -8.02 18.82 28.51
N LYS A 359 -7.34 17.67 28.62
CA LYS A 359 -6.12 17.34 29.39
C LYS A 359 -6.35 16.71 30.77
N ALA A 360 -5.88 15.47 30.92
CA ALA A 360 -4.52 15.19 31.37
C ALA A 360 -4.37 13.71 31.79
N LEU A 361 -3.45 12.97 31.16
CA LEU A 361 -2.87 11.78 31.78
C LEU A 361 -1.37 11.73 31.47
N ARG A 362 -0.56 12.07 32.46
CA ARG A 362 0.82 11.60 32.61
C ARG A 362 0.99 11.01 34.01
N LEU A 363 1.38 9.74 33.99
CA LEU A 363 2.44 9.10 34.79
C LEU A 363 2.29 9.02 36.33
N GLY A 364 2.32 7.78 36.83
CA GLY A 364 3.20 7.45 37.96
C GLY A 364 2.58 6.76 39.18
N SER A 365 2.69 5.43 39.19
CA SER A 365 3.23 4.60 40.28
C SER A 365 2.59 4.52 41.69
N LEU A 366 2.38 3.25 42.08
CA LEU A 366 2.86 2.60 43.33
C LEU A 366 1.97 2.52 44.61
N VAL A 367 1.70 1.25 44.94
CA VAL A 367 1.59 0.51 46.24
C VAL A 367 0.38 0.59 47.18
N SER A 368 -0.06 -0.63 47.54
CA SER A 368 -0.61 -1.11 48.84
C SER A 368 -2.02 -0.65 49.24
N GLY A 369 -2.92 -1.45 49.82
CA GLY A 369 -2.86 -2.84 50.28
C GLY A 369 -4.19 -3.23 50.97
N VAL A 370 -4.44 -4.55 50.98
CA VAL A 370 -5.19 -5.42 51.93
C VAL A 370 -6.32 -4.84 52.82
N LEU A 371 -7.49 -5.52 52.79
CA LEU A 371 -8.34 -6.07 53.90
C LEU A 371 -9.83 -5.99 53.51
N SER A 372 -10.49 -7.12 53.19
CA SER A 372 -11.17 -8.07 54.11
C SER A 372 -12.62 -7.69 54.44
N SER A 373 -13.56 -8.49 53.92
CA SER A 373 -14.54 -9.33 54.67
C SER A 373 -15.99 -9.32 54.15
N LYS A 374 -16.53 -10.55 53.98
CA LYS A 374 -17.87 -11.10 54.33
C LYS A 374 -19.12 -10.23 54.00
N SER A 375 -20.25 -10.72 53.45
CA SER A 375 -20.90 -12.03 53.51
C SER A 375 -22.21 -12.05 52.68
N ARG A 376 -22.52 -13.23 52.10
CA ARG A 376 -23.81 -13.96 51.90
C ARG A 376 -25.13 -13.29 51.45
N SER A 377 -25.76 -14.00 50.50
CA SER A 377 -27.21 -14.20 50.19
C SER A 377 -27.99 -12.96 49.74
N SER A 378 -28.90 -12.98 48.76
CA SER A 378 -29.81 -14.01 48.25
C SER A 378 -30.39 -13.54 46.90
N GLN A 379 -30.92 -14.50 46.14
CA GLN A 379 -31.65 -14.33 44.87
C GLN A 379 -32.70 -13.20 44.90
N MET A 380 -32.72 -12.37 43.86
CA MET A 380 -33.95 -11.99 43.16
C MET A 380 -33.63 -11.70 41.68
N SER A 381 -34.49 -12.22 40.83
CA SER A 381 -34.59 -12.01 39.39
C SER A 381 -34.71 -10.53 39.03
N ASP A 382 -33.83 -10.04 38.16
CA ASP A 382 -34.12 -8.87 37.35
C ASP A 382 -33.67 -9.11 35.90
N SER A 383 -34.65 -9.09 35.01
CA SER A 383 -34.49 -9.10 33.57
C SER A 383 -34.07 -7.70 33.11
N GLY A 384 -32.79 -7.38 33.29
CA GLY A 384 -32.15 -6.22 32.69
C GLY A 384 -31.37 -6.62 31.45
N GLN A 385 -32.00 -6.55 30.28
CA GLN A 385 -31.27 -6.60 29.01
C GLN A 385 -30.30 -5.42 28.93
N THR A 386 -29.00 -5.67 29.09
CA THR A 386 -27.95 -4.70 28.77
C THR A 386 -27.84 -4.52 27.25
N PRO A 387 -27.99 -3.30 26.70
CA PRO A 387 -27.80 -3.05 25.28
C PRO A 387 -26.31 -2.81 24.97
N THR A 388 -25.48 -3.85 25.05
CA THR A 388 -24.05 -3.76 24.71
C THR A 388 -23.75 -4.16 23.26
N SER A 389 -24.57 -5.01 22.63
CA SER A 389 -24.34 -5.50 21.26
C SER A 389 -24.70 -4.48 20.17
N SER A 390 -25.75 -3.69 20.36
CA SER A 390 -26.17 -2.66 19.40
C SER A 390 -25.20 -1.47 19.38
N VAL A 391 -24.66 -1.05 20.54
CA VAL A 391 -23.71 0.06 20.64
C VAL A 391 -22.37 -0.29 19.99
N GLN A 392 -21.86 -1.52 20.19
CA GLN A 392 -20.63 -1.99 19.52
C GLN A 392 -20.81 -2.14 18.00
N THR A 393 -21.97 -2.60 17.54
CA THR A 393 -22.27 -2.73 16.11
C THR A 393 -22.44 -1.35 15.44
N CYS A 394 -23.15 -0.42 16.09
CA CYS A 394 -23.34 0.95 15.61
C CYS A 394 -22.03 1.75 15.58
N THR A 395 -21.17 1.61 16.59
CA THR A 395 -19.85 2.28 16.63
C THR A 395 -18.91 1.75 15.54
N ASN A 396 -18.87 0.43 15.33
CA ASN A 396 -18.09 -0.18 14.25
C ASN A 396 -18.60 0.23 12.86
N ASN A 397 -19.93 0.29 12.67
CA ASN A 397 -20.54 0.73 11.42
C ASN A 397 -20.23 2.21 11.13
N ASN A 398 -20.30 3.07 12.15
CA ASN A 398 -19.93 4.47 12.02
C ASN A 398 -18.44 4.66 11.70
N LYS A 399 -17.54 3.85 12.27
CA LYS A 399 -16.10 3.88 11.93
C LYS A 399 -15.87 3.52 10.46
N ALA A 400 -16.53 2.47 9.97
CA ALA A 400 -16.43 2.06 8.56
C ALA A 400 -16.96 3.14 7.60
N ARG A 401 -18.10 3.76 7.92
CA ARG A 401 -18.69 4.86 7.14
C ARG A 401 -17.82 6.11 7.14
N LYS A 402 -17.24 6.50 8.28
CA LYS A 402 -16.27 7.61 8.34
C LYS A 402 -15.06 7.35 7.44
N GLN A 403 -14.56 6.11 7.43
CA GLN A 403 -13.44 5.72 6.56
C GLN A 403 -13.81 5.77 5.07
N GLU A 404 -15.05 5.43 4.72
CA GLU A 404 -15.58 5.56 3.36
C GLU A 404 -15.58 7.03 2.90
N ILE A 405 -16.02 7.96 3.76
CA ILE A 405 -16.02 9.41 3.47
C ILE A 405 -14.59 9.95 3.30
N ILE A 406 -13.66 9.53 4.18
CA ILE A 406 -12.24 9.90 4.02
C ILE A 406 -11.72 9.41 2.67
N LYS A 407 -12.01 8.16 2.31
CA LYS A 407 -11.55 7.56 1.06
C LYS A 407 -12.08 8.28 -0.19
N VAL A 408 -13.38 8.60 -0.24
CA VAL A 408 -13.93 9.34 -1.40
C VAL A 408 -13.39 10.77 -1.46
N THR A 409 -13.07 11.37 -0.31
CA THR A 409 -12.40 12.68 -0.24
C THR A 409 -10.97 12.62 -0.77
N GLU A 410 -10.21 11.57 -0.43
CA GLU A 410 -8.87 11.34 -0.98
C GLU A 410 -8.91 11.17 -2.51
N GLN A 411 -9.89 10.41 -3.03
CA GLN A 411 -10.11 10.25 -4.48
C GLN A 411 -10.45 11.56 -5.18
N LEU A 412 -11.26 12.42 -4.53
CA LEU A 412 -11.58 13.75 -5.04
C LEU A 412 -10.32 14.63 -5.11
N ILE A 413 -9.57 14.73 -4.01
CA ILE A 413 -8.33 15.52 -3.96
C ILE A 413 -7.30 15.01 -4.96
N GLU A 414 -7.23 13.70 -5.16
CA GLU A 414 -6.43 13.06 -6.20
C GLU A 414 -6.82 13.52 -7.61
N SER A 415 -8.12 13.53 -7.95
CA SER A 415 -8.55 14.00 -9.28
C SER A 415 -8.16 15.46 -9.52
N ILE A 416 -8.27 16.31 -8.50
CA ILE A 416 -7.81 17.72 -8.54
C ILE A 416 -6.29 17.78 -8.77
N ASN A 417 -5.51 17.05 -7.98
CA ASN A 417 -4.03 17.07 -8.07
C ASN A 417 -3.51 16.53 -9.42
N ASN A 418 -4.22 15.59 -10.04
CA ASN A 418 -3.87 15.02 -11.35
C ASN A 418 -4.35 15.89 -12.52
N GLY A 419 -5.21 16.88 -12.28
CA GLY A 419 -5.90 17.59 -13.35
C GLY A 419 -6.84 16.69 -14.17
N ASP A 420 -7.38 15.63 -13.56
CA ASP A 420 -8.35 14.73 -14.19
C ASP A 420 -9.78 15.24 -13.99
N PHE A 421 -10.22 16.09 -14.91
CA PHE A 421 -11.55 16.70 -14.83
C PHE A 421 -12.67 15.66 -14.99
N GLU A 422 -12.46 14.60 -15.77
CA GLU A 422 -13.50 13.58 -15.98
C GLU A 422 -13.76 12.78 -14.71
N ALA A 423 -12.69 12.42 -13.97
CA ALA A 423 -12.82 11.81 -12.66
C ALA A 423 -13.44 12.77 -11.63
N TYR A 424 -13.01 14.04 -11.62
CA TYR A 424 -13.59 15.07 -10.75
C TYR A 424 -15.11 15.23 -10.97
N ALA A 425 -15.54 15.38 -12.23
CA ALA A 425 -16.94 15.54 -12.60
C ALA A 425 -17.81 14.31 -12.28
N LYS A 426 -17.22 13.10 -12.24
CA LYS A 426 -17.94 11.88 -11.81
C LYS A 426 -18.17 11.84 -10.29
N ILE A 427 -17.29 12.47 -9.51
CA ILE A 427 -17.35 12.50 -8.04
C ILE A 427 -18.18 13.68 -7.55
N CYS A 428 -18.20 14.80 -8.29
CA CYS A 428 -19.01 15.97 -7.96
C CYS A 428 -20.43 15.85 -8.51
N ASP A 429 -21.39 16.43 -7.79
CA ASP A 429 -22.74 16.63 -8.32
C ASP A 429 -22.70 17.68 -9.45
N PRO A 430 -23.49 17.52 -10.53
CA PRO A 430 -23.59 18.53 -11.58
C PRO A 430 -24.00 19.93 -11.09
N GLY A 431 -24.76 20.00 -9.99
CA GLY A 431 -25.15 21.22 -9.27
C GLY A 431 -24.27 21.52 -8.05
N LEU A 432 -23.00 21.07 -8.04
CA LEU A 432 -22.06 21.36 -6.97
C LEU A 432 -22.03 22.87 -6.65
N THR A 433 -22.25 23.23 -5.39
CA THR A 433 -22.05 24.61 -4.94
C THR A 433 -20.66 24.77 -4.30
N SER A 434 -20.02 25.91 -4.53
CA SER A 434 -18.64 26.14 -4.09
C SER A 434 -18.44 27.55 -3.55
N PHE A 435 -17.75 27.65 -2.42
CA PHE A 435 -17.25 28.89 -1.83
C PHE A 435 -15.74 28.78 -1.68
N GLU A 436 -14.99 29.55 -2.46
CA GLU A 436 -13.52 29.45 -2.49
C GLU A 436 -12.88 30.81 -2.77
N PRO A 437 -11.59 31.02 -2.42
CA PRO A 437 -10.94 32.33 -2.56
C PRO A 437 -11.04 32.93 -3.96
N GLU A 438 -10.98 32.09 -5.00
CA GLU A 438 -11.06 32.48 -6.40
C GLU A 438 -12.45 32.92 -6.84
N ALA A 439 -13.50 32.55 -6.10
CA ALA A 439 -14.84 33.07 -6.31
C ALA A 439 -15.01 34.51 -5.77
N LEU A 440 -13.98 35.08 -5.15
CA LEU A 440 -13.93 36.47 -4.66
C LEU A 440 -15.13 36.82 -3.75
N GLY A 441 -15.50 35.89 -2.87
CA GLY A 441 -16.62 36.03 -1.93
C GLY A 441 -18.00 35.67 -2.49
N ASN A 442 -18.09 35.17 -3.73
CA ASN A 442 -19.33 34.71 -4.33
C ASN A 442 -19.53 33.20 -4.15
N LEU A 443 -20.79 32.76 -4.13
CA LEU A 443 -21.15 31.35 -4.24
C LEU A 443 -21.23 30.97 -5.72
N VAL A 444 -20.55 29.89 -6.12
CA VAL A 444 -20.51 29.42 -7.51
C VAL A 444 -21.20 28.06 -7.62
N GLU A 445 -21.97 27.86 -8.69
CA GLU A 445 -22.71 26.62 -8.96
C GLU A 445 -22.14 25.88 -10.18
N GLY A 446 -22.15 24.56 -10.08
CA GLY A 446 -21.65 23.63 -11.08
C GLY A 446 -20.13 23.48 -11.06
N HIS A 447 -19.63 22.64 -11.97
CA HIS A 447 -18.20 22.36 -12.10
C HIS A 447 -17.53 23.12 -13.26
N ASP A 448 -18.25 23.97 -13.99
CA ASP A 448 -17.68 24.72 -15.13
C ASP A 448 -16.71 25.81 -14.68
N PHE A 449 -16.95 26.43 -13.52
CA PHE A 449 -15.97 27.32 -12.90
C PHE A 449 -14.66 26.57 -12.59
N HIS A 450 -14.78 25.37 -12.01
CA HIS A 450 -13.63 24.54 -11.71
C HIS A 450 -12.92 24.04 -12.99
N ARG A 451 -13.66 23.78 -14.07
CA ARG A 451 -13.10 23.34 -15.37
C ARG A 451 -11.99 24.29 -15.85
N PHE A 452 -12.14 25.59 -15.62
CA PHE A 452 -11.11 26.57 -15.93
C PHE A 452 -9.77 26.25 -15.25
N TYR A 453 -9.76 25.88 -13.96
CA TYR A 453 -8.55 25.48 -13.24
C TYR A 453 -7.94 24.21 -13.81
N PHE A 454 -8.78 23.22 -14.14
CA PHE A 454 -8.34 21.98 -14.75
C PHE A 454 -7.71 22.23 -16.12
N GLU A 455 -8.28 23.11 -16.94
CA GLU A 455 -7.77 23.40 -18.29
C GLU A 455 -6.56 24.34 -18.31
N ASN A 456 -6.44 25.27 -17.34
CA ASN A 456 -5.47 26.36 -17.43
C ASN A 456 -4.40 26.38 -16.36
N ALA A 457 -4.62 25.78 -15.19
CA ALA A 457 -3.70 25.91 -14.05
C ALA A 457 -3.18 24.56 -13.54
N LEU A 458 -4.08 23.61 -13.29
CA LEU A 458 -3.73 22.26 -12.80
C LEU A 458 -3.17 21.38 -13.93
N SER A 459 -3.65 21.52 -15.17
CA SER A 459 -3.10 20.82 -16.34
C SER A 459 -1.73 21.34 -16.78
N LYS A 460 -1.34 22.58 -16.43
CA LYS A 460 -0.09 23.22 -16.87
C LYS A 460 0.99 23.27 -15.77
N GLY A 461 0.62 23.09 -14.51
CA GLY A 461 1.54 22.98 -13.38
C GLY A 461 2.39 21.72 -13.49
N ASN A 462 3.64 21.87 -13.95
CA ASN A 462 4.52 20.74 -14.19
C ASN A 462 5.27 20.27 -12.92
N LYS A 463 5.18 20.97 -11.79
CA LYS A 463 6.01 20.70 -10.61
C LYS A 463 5.31 19.75 -9.63
N PRO A 464 6.05 18.85 -8.93
CA PRO A 464 5.45 17.96 -7.95
C PRO A 464 4.74 18.76 -6.86
N VAL A 465 3.45 18.48 -6.71
CA VAL A 465 2.63 18.95 -5.61
C VAL A 465 2.36 17.77 -4.70
N HIS A 466 2.83 17.85 -3.45
CA HIS A 466 2.56 16.86 -2.42
C HIS A 466 1.46 17.39 -1.50
N THR A 467 0.37 16.62 -1.36
CA THR A 467 -0.77 17.00 -0.52
C THR A 467 -0.83 16.12 0.72
N ILE A 468 -1.04 16.74 1.87
CA ILE A 468 -1.25 16.08 3.16
C ILE A 468 -2.59 16.56 3.70
N LEU A 469 -3.47 15.63 4.06
CA LEU A 469 -4.70 15.92 4.80
C LEU A 469 -4.40 15.77 6.29
N LEU A 470 -4.47 16.87 7.02
CA LEU A 470 -4.29 16.91 8.46
C LEU A 470 -5.64 16.97 9.16
N ASN A 471 -5.75 16.17 10.22
CA ASN A 471 -6.88 16.13 11.16
C ASN A 471 -8.25 16.08 10.47
N PRO A 472 -8.51 15.13 9.54
CA PRO A 472 -9.83 15.03 8.91
C PRO A 472 -10.89 14.70 9.96
N HIS A 473 -11.91 15.56 10.06
CA HIS A 473 -13.03 15.40 10.95
C HIS A 473 -14.30 15.11 10.17
N VAL A 474 -14.86 13.92 10.33
CA VAL A 474 -16.07 13.47 9.61
C VAL A 474 -17.28 13.49 10.54
N HIS A 475 -18.32 14.22 10.10
CA HIS A 475 -19.66 14.22 10.66
C HIS A 475 -20.61 13.44 9.74
N LEU A 476 -21.19 12.34 10.24
CA LEU A 476 -22.21 11.59 9.51
C LEU A 476 -23.58 12.21 9.80
N ILE A 477 -24.38 12.46 8.76
CA ILE A 477 -25.71 13.06 8.87
C ILE A 477 -26.72 12.06 8.28
N GLY A 478 -27.36 11.29 9.16
CA GLY A 478 -28.20 10.17 8.73
C GLY A 478 -27.42 9.10 7.97
N GLU A 479 -28.09 8.42 7.04
CA GLU A 479 -27.49 7.32 6.25
C GLU A 479 -26.84 7.80 4.95
N ASN A 480 -27.40 8.84 4.33
CA ASN A 480 -27.08 9.26 2.96
C ASN A 480 -26.40 10.63 2.88
N ALA A 481 -25.99 11.22 3.99
CA ALA A 481 -25.23 12.47 3.98
C ALA A 481 -24.05 12.43 4.97
N ALA A 482 -22.99 13.17 4.64
CA ALA A 482 -21.86 13.37 5.51
C ALA A 482 -21.18 14.70 5.21
N CYS A 483 -20.51 15.27 6.19
CA CYS A 483 -19.63 16.42 6.06
C CYS A 483 -18.23 16.03 6.54
N ILE A 484 -17.20 16.49 5.85
CA ILE A 484 -15.81 16.35 6.28
C ILE A 484 -15.12 17.70 6.24
N ALA A 485 -14.44 18.05 7.32
CA ALA A 485 -13.58 19.21 7.43
C ALA A 485 -12.13 18.77 7.66
N TYR A 486 -11.16 19.42 7.03
CA TYR A 486 -9.75 19.08 7.16
C TYR A 486 -8.86 20.27 6.81
N ILE A 487 -7.61 20.18 7.26
CA ILE A 487 -6.56 21.10 6.83
C ILE A 487 -5.78 20.40 5.72
N ARG A 488 -5.70 21.04 4.56
CA ARG A 488 -4.89 20.58 3.44
C ARG A 488 -3.58 21.33 3.40
N LEU A 489 -2.48 20.61 3.59
CA LEU A 489 -1.15 21.12 3.29
C LEU A 489 -0.75 20.73 1.88
N THR A 490 -0.35 21.72 1.11
CA THR A 490 0.06 21.59 -0.28
C THR A 490 1.51 22.06 -0.38
N GLN A 491 2.43 21.11 -0.52
CA GLN A 491 3.85 21.39 -0.74
C GLN A 491 4.12 21.38 -2.23
N TYR A 492 4.68 22.45 -2.76
CA TYR A 492 4.94 22.62 -4.19
C TYR A 492 6.26 23.35 -4.41
N MET A 493 6.74 23.36 -5.64
CA MET A 493 7.90 24.15 -6.02
C MET A 493 7.41 25.45 -6.69
N ASP A 494 7.77 26.62 -6.15
CA ASP A 494 7.37 27.92 -6.72
C ASP A 494 8.07 28.21 -8.06
N GLY A 495 7.75 29.34 -8.72
CA GLY A 495 8.35 29.76 -9.99
C GLY A 495 9.89 29.68 -10.02
N SER A 496 10.54 30.01 -8.90
CA SER A 496 11.99 30.00 -8.73
C SER A 496 12.61 28.61 -8.55
N GLY A 497 11.79 27.58 -8.33
CA GLY A 497 12.25 26.24 -8.01
C GLY A 497 12.64 26.09 -6.54
N MET A 498 12.05 26.90 -5.66
CA MET A 498 12.15 26.73 -4.21
C MET A 498 10.94 25.97 -3.67
N PRO A 499 11.13 25.04 -2.71
CA PRO A 499 10.01 24.38 -2.07
C PRO A 499 9.22 25.36 -1.21
N ARG A 500 7.90 25.37 -1.40
CA ARG A 500 6.92 26.12 -0.62
C ARG A 500 5.90 25.17 -0.04
N THR A 501 5.28 25.59 1.06
CA THR A 501 4.14 24.91 1.66
C THR A 501 3.02 25.92 1.78
N MET A 502 1.83 25.51 1.39
CA MET A 502 0.61 26.29 1.47
C MET A 502 -0.43 25.50 2.26
N GLN A 503 -1.26 26.21 3.00
CA GLN A 503 -2.29 25.64 3.84
C GLN A 503 -3.64 26.19 3.41
N SER A 504 -4.63 25.30 3.29
CA SER A 504 -6.02 25.68 3.15
C SER A 504 -6.90 24.84 4.09
N GLU A 505 -7.91 25.46 4.68
CA GLU A 505 -8.96 24.75 5.41
C GLU A 505 -10.07 24.42 4.41
N GLU A 506 -10.42 23.13 4.28
CA GLU A 506 -11.44 22.68 3.34
C GLU A 506 -12.57 21.96 4.07
N THR A 507 -13.81 22.23 3.66
CA THR A 507 -15.02 21.52 4.07
C THR A 507 -15.71 20.97 2.83
N ARG A 508 -16.11 19.70 2.87
CA ARG A 508 -16.81 19.01 1.78
C ARG A 508 -18.09 18.39 2.33
N VAL A 509 -19.20 18.62 1.65
CA VAL A 509 -20.48 17.96 1.94
C VAL A 509 -20.74 16.90 0.89
N TRP A 510 -21.02 15.70 1.36
CA TRP A 510 -21.24 14.49 0.59
C TRP A 510 -22.68 14.04 0.71
N GLN A 511 -23.29 13.68 -0.41
CA GLN A 511 -24.60 13.05 -0.45
C GLN A 511 -24.52 11.75 -1.25
N ARG A 512 -25.16 10.69 -0.73
CA ARG A 512 -25.25 9.40 -1.40
C ARG A 512 -26.50 9.36 -2.27
N ARG A 513 -26.32 9.17 -3.58
CA ARG A 513 -27.40 9.00 -4.57
C ARG A 513 -27.10 7.73 -5.37
N ASP A 514 -28.10 6.86 -5.55
CA ASP A 514 -27.98 5.58 -6.26
C ASP A 514 -26.77 4.73 -5.81
N GLY A 515 -26.52 4.73 -4.50
CA GLY A 515 -25.43 3.98 -3.88
C GLY A 515 -24.04 4.63 -3.99
N LYS A 516 -23.89 5.77 -4.67
CA LYS A 516 -22.62 6.50 -4.88
C LYS A 516 -22.58 7.81 -4.11
N TRP A 517 -21.43 8.13 -3.52
CA TRP A 517 -21.19 9.41 -2.87
C TRP A 517 -20.85 10.48 -3.91
N GLN A 518 -21.56 11.60 -3.85
CA GLN A 518 -21.31 12.78 -4.66
C GLN A 518 -21.01 13.98 -3.77
N ASN A 519 -20.01 14.78 -4.13
CA ASN A 519 -19.74 16.04 -3.46
C ASN A 519 -20.74 17.09 -3.95
N ILE A 520 -21.59 17.59 -3.05
CA ILE A 520 -22.67 18.54 -3.36
C ILE A 520 -22.35 19.98 -2.94
N HIS A 521 -21.44 20.15 -1.98
CA HIS A 521 -20.97 21.46 -1.55
C HIS A 521 -19.50 21.42 -1.18
N PHE A 522 -18.79 22.50 -1.49
CA PHE A 522 -17.38 22.70 -1.19
C PHE A 522 -17.16 24.09 -0.62
N HIS A 523 -16.40 24.18 0.47
CA HIS A 523 -15.93 25.44 1.01
C HIS A 523 -14.42 25.32 1.24
N ARG A 524 -13.64 26.29 0.73
CA ARG A 524 -12.24 26.47 1.07
C ARG A 524 -11.97 27.87 1.61
N SER A 525 -11.16 27.90 2.66
CA SER A 525 -10.60 29.10 3.25
C SER A 525 -9.07 29.08 3.23
N GLY A 526 -8.47 30.26 3.41
CA GLY A 526 -7.02 30.44 3.38
C GLY A 526 -6.52 30.73 1.97
N SER A 527 -5.60 29.90 1.48
CA SER A 527 -4.93 30.12 0.19
C SER A 527 -5.74 29.67 -1.03
N PRO A 528 -5.52 30.27 -2.22
CA PRO A 528 -6.12 29.81 -3.48
C PRO A 528 -5.72 28.37 -3.85
N SER A 529 -6.52 27.69 -4.69
CA SER A 529 -6.26 26.34 -5.27
C SER A 529 -4.89 26.23 -5.91
N ILE A 530 -4.45 27.35 -6.49
CA ILE A 530 -3.27 27.43 -7.34
C ILE A 530 -2.32 28.41 -6.68
N PRO A 531 -1.07 28.00 -6.42
CA PRO A 531 -0.03 28.92 -5.97
C PRO A 531 0.10 30.13 -6.89
N SER A 532 0.22 31.33 -6.33
CA SER A 532 0.65 32.50 -7.11
C SER A 532 2.05 32.23 -7.68
N HIS A 533 2.18 32.33 -9.00
CA HIS A 533 3.41 32.02 -9.74
C HIS A 533 4.52 33.04 -9.50
#